data_AF-A0A7K3H7V8-F1
#
_entry.id   AF-A0A7K3H7V8-F1
#
_cell.length_a   1.000
_cell.length_b   1.000
_cell.length_c   1.000
_cell.angle_alpha   90.00
_cell.angle_beta   90.00
_cell.angle_gamma   90.00
#
_symmetry.space_group_name_H-M   'P 1'
#
loop_
_entity.id
_entity.type
_entity.pdbx_description
1 polymer ?
#
loop_
_entity_poly.entity_id
_entity_poly.type
_entity_poly.pdbx_seq_one_letter_code
_entity_poly.pdbx_strand_id
1 'polypeptide(L)'
;MLLRLSALDADAATAVRVIAHFEALMSAGSDAVSLVRSTAGLAQCAAGLERTGGRRVRFGPGGAALPGEPERVSGSAFFGDTDSGPGGRVWLERPGAPGPFDELVLEWMAIAARMLDGRRRAAEPPHAADPALVELVLSEREAVEDRARALRL
;
A
#
# COMPACT_ATOMS: atom_id res chain seq x y z
N MET A 1 -29.91 8.49 27.27
CA MET A 1 -28.56 7.94 27.10
C MET A 1 -28.43 6.86 26.02
N LEU A 2 -29.50 6.16 25.62
CA LEU A 2 -29.43 5.08 24.60
C LEU A 2 -28.93 5.54 23.22
N LEU A 3 -29.34 6.72 22.74
CA LEU A 3 -28.97 7.23 21.42
C LEU A 3 -27.45 7.37 21.18
N ARG A 4 -26.67 7.69 22.22
CA ARG A 4 -25.20 7.82 22.09
C ARG A 4 -24.49 6.46 22.06
N LEU A 5 -25.00 5.47 22.79
CA LEU A 5 -24.46 4.12 22.77
C LEU A 5 -24.74 3.45 21.43
N SER A 6 -25.97 3.59 20.91
CA SER A 6 -26.34 3.05 19.59
C SER A 6 -25.53 3.67 18.44
N ALA A 7 -25.21 4.97 18.52
CA ALA A 7 -24.33 5.61 17.55
C ALA A 7 -22.89 5.08 17.63
N LEU A 8 -22.36 4.90 18.85
CA LEU A 8 -21.03 4.33 19.06
C LEU A 8 -20.93 2.89 18.54
N ASP A 9 -21.96 2.07 18.77
CA ASP A 9 -22.02 0.70 18.27
C ASP A 9 -22.08 0.67 16.73
N ALA A 10 -22.80 1.62 16.11
CA ALA A 10 -22.87 1.75 14.66
C ALA A 10 -21.53 2.19 14.05
N ASP A 11 -20.80 3.10 14.70
CA ASP A 11 -19.48 3.55 14.27
C ASP A 11 -18.44 2.43 14.41
N ALA A 12 -18.45 1.70 15.52
CA ALA A 12 -17.59 0.54 15.72
C ALA A 12 -17.87 -0.54 14.66
N ALA A 13 -19.14 -0.84 14.39
CA ALA A 13 -19.51 -1.78 13.34
C ALA A 13 -19.06 -1.30 11.95
N THR A 14 -19.07 0.01 11.69
CA THR A 14 -18.56 0.59 10.44
C THR A 14 -17.06 0.46 10.33
N ALA A 15 -16.31 0.76 11.40
CA ALA A 15 -14.87 0.56 11.44
C ALA A 15 -14.48 -0.90 11.15
N VAL A 16 -15.16 -1.87 11.78
CA VAL A 16 -14.94 -3.30 11.51
C VAL A 16 -15.23 -3.67 10.05
N ARG A 17 -16.28 -3.10 9.43
CA ARG A 17 -16.55 -3.31 8.00
C ARG A 17 -15.47 -2.75 7.09
N VAL A 18 -14.90 -1.59 7.43
CA VAL A 18 -13.76 -1.00 6.68
C VAL A 18 -12.57 -1.96 6.73
N ILE A 19 -12.24 -2.46 7.93
CA ILE A 19 -11.14 -3.42 8.12
C ILE A 19 -11.38 -4.69 7.30
N ALA A 20 -12.55 -5.31 7.47
CA ALA A 20 -12.91 -6.54 6.78
C ALA A 20 -12.89 -6.38 5.24
N HIS A 21 -13.24 -5.20 4.73
CA HIS A 21 -13.14 -4.89 3.30
C HIS A 21 -11.70 -4.99 2.79
N PHE A 22 -10.74 -4.40 3.51
CA PHE A 22 -9.33 -4.48 3.13
C PHE A 22 -8.74 -5.88 3.32
N GLU A 23 -9.11 -6.58 4.39
CA GLU A 23 -8.70 -7.98 4.59
C GLU A 23 -9.16 -8.88 3.44
N ALA A 24 -10.40 -8.69 2.95
CA ALA A 24 -10.93 -9.41 1.80
C ALA A 24 -10.11 -9.11 0.53
N LEU A 25 -9.79 -7.83 0.26
CA LEU A 25 -8.97 -7.44 -0.90
C LEU A 25 -7.57 -8.06 -0.84
N MET A 26 -6.94 -8.06 0.34
CA MET A 26 -5.60 -8.60 0.54
C MET A 26 -5.57 -10.12 0.36
N SER A 27 -6.59 -10.81 0.89
CA SER A 27 -6.77 -12.27 0.79
C SER A 27 -7.05 -12.71 -0.64
N ALA A 28 -7.79 -11.91 -1.42
CA ALA A 28 -8.08 -12.18 -2.82
C ALA A 28 -6.88 -11.96 -3.78
N GLY A 29 -5.73 -11.48 -3.26
CA GLY A 29 -4.58 -11.19 -4.12
C GLY A 29 -4.80 -9.99 -5.05
N SER A 30 -5.67 -9.05 -4.66
CA SER A 30 -6.04 -7.88 -5.48
C SER A 30 -4.82 -7.10 -5.97
N ASP A 31 -4.90 -6.50 -7.15
CA ASP A 31 -3.86 -5.63 -7.68
C ASP A 31 -4.07 -4.16 -7.26
N ALA A 32 -3.15 -3.27 -7.66
CA ALA A 32 -3.24 -1.85 -7.32
C ALA A 32 -4.50 -1.17 -7.90
N VAL A 33 -4.95 -1.60 -9.08
CA VAL A 33 -6.15 -1.05 -9.71
C VAL A 33 -7.39 -1.40 -8.88
N SER A 34 -7.53 -2.68 -8.51
CA SER A 34 -8.65 -3.17 -7.71
C SER A 34 -8.67 -2.55 -6.33
N LEU A 35 -7.50 -2.42 -5.67
CA LEU A 35 -7.37 -1.74 -4.38
C LEU A 35 -7.89 -0.30 -4.47
N VAL A 36 -7.35 0.52 -5.37
CA VAL A 36 -7.72 1.94 -5.45
C VAL A 36 -9.17 2.14 -5.87
N ARG A 37 -9.66 1.36 -6.86
CA ARG A 37 -11.05 1.43 -7.30
C ARG A 37 -12.01 1.08 -6.16
N SER A 38 -11.71 0.02 -5.42
CA SER A 38 -12.53 -0.41 -4.29
C SER A 38 -12.50 0.60 -3.16
N THR A 39 -11.34 1.17 -2.83
CA THR A 39 -11.23 2.25 -1.83
C THR A 39 -12.04 3.49 -2.24
N ALA A 40 -12.01 3.89 -3.51
CA ALA A 40 -12.80 5.04 -3.98
C ALA A 40 -14.31 4.79 -3.77
N GLY A 41 -14.78 3.58 -4.06
CA GLY A 41 -16.15 3.16 -3.77
C GLY A 41 -16.45 3.14 -2.27
N LEU A 42 -15.58 2.58 -1.44
CA LEU A 42 -15.75 2.52 0.02
C LEU A 42 -15.80 3.93 0.64
N ALA A 43 -14.88 4.80 0.27
CA ALA A 43 -14.74 6.16 0.80
C ALA A 43 -15.75 7.16 0.19
N GLN A 44 -16.44 6.77 -0.88
CA GLN A 44 -17.38 7.62 -1.62
C GLN A 44 -16.73 8.94 -2.09
N CYS A 45 -15.44 8.90 -2.42
CA CYS A 45 -14.69 10.00 -3.03
C CYS A 45 -13.58 9.43 -3.93
N ALA A 46 -12.89 10.29 -4.68
CA ALA A 46 -11.76 9.82 -5.47
C ALA A 46 -10.60 9.39 -4.55
N ALA A 47 -9.92 8.31 -4.95
CA ALA A 47 -8.78 7.76 -4.25
C ALA A 47 -7.65 7.48 -5.23
N GLY A 48 -6.42 7.43 -4.72
CA GLY A 48 -5.27 7.10 -5.55
C GLY A 48 -4.12 6.45 -4.82
N LEU A 49 -3.22 5.89 -5.62
CA LEU A 49 -1.98 5.26 -5.20
C LEU A 49 -0.88 5.66 -6.18
N GLU A 50 0.26 6.05 -5.64
CA GLU A 50 1.47 6.40 -6.36
C GLU A 50 2.63 5.66 -5.73
N ARG A 51 3.42 4.99 -6.57
CA ARG A 51 4.64 4.29 -6.15
C ARG A 51 5.85 5.19 -6.38
N THR A 52 6.87 5.01 -5.55
CA THR A 52 8.22 5.50 -5.86
C THR A 52 8.65 4.92 -7.21
N GLY A 53 8.86 5.77 -8.21
CA GLY A 53 9.01 5.39 -9.63
C GLY A 53 7.90 5.90 -10.56
N GLY A 54 6.90 6.64 -10.03
CA GLY A 54 5.97 7.43 -10.83
C GLY A 54 4.75 6.68 -11.38
N ARG A 55 4.62 5.37 -11.12
CA ARG A 55 3.41 4.63 -11.51
C ARG A 55 2.26 5.03 -10.59
N ARG A 56 1.26 5.67 -11.19
CA ARG A 56 0.07 6.21 -10.51
C ARG A 56 -1.21 5.55 -11.00
N VAL A 57 -2.14 5.28 -10.10
CA VAL A 57 -3.52 4.91 -10.41
C VAL A 57 -4.47 5.75 -9.55
N ARG A 58 -5.57 6.20 -10.14
CA ARG A 58 -6.55 7.09 -9.51
C ARG A 58 -7.95 6.74 -10.02
N PHE A 59 -8.91 6.64 -9.12
CA PHE A 59 -10.29 6.27 -9.44
C PHE A 59 -11.29 7.16 -8.70
N GLY A 60 -12.40 7.47 -9.36
CA GLY A 60 -13.55 8.12 -8.74
C GLY A 60 -14.46 7.12 -8.01
N PRO A 61 -15.42 7.60 -7.20
CA PRO A 61 -16.29 6.74 -6.39
C PRO A 61 -17.19 5.81 -7.21
N GLY A 62 -17.50 6.17 -8.46
CA GLY A 62 -18.21 5.30 -9.42
C GLY A 62 -17.32 4.25 -10.10
N GLY A 63 -16.04 4.15 -9.72
CA GLY A 63 -15.09 3.19 -10.29
C GLY A 63 -14.46 3.60 -11.62
N ALA A 64 -14.75 4.80 -12.12
CA ALA A 64 -14.12 5.37 -13.32
C ALA A 64 -12.65 5.75 -13.03
N ALA A 65 -11.75 5.39 -13.95
CA ALA A 65 -10.37 5.85 -13.89
C ALA A 65 -10.32 7.38 -14.12
N LEU A 66 -9.53 8.08 -13.30
CA LEU A 66 -9.35 9.52 -13.42
C LEU A 66 -7.95 9.83 -13.97
N PRO A 67 -7.82 10.67 -15.00
CA PRO A 67 -6.52 11.05 -15.55
C PRO A 67 -5.83 12.08 -14.65
N GLY A 68 -4.54 12.27 -14.93
CA GLY A 68 -3.76 13.40 -14.39
C GLY A 68 -3.44 13.33 -12.91
N GLU A 69 -3.03 14.48 -12.38
CA GLU A 69 -2.72 14.66 -10.96
C GLU A 69 -3.98 14.98 -10.16
N PRO A 70 -4.03 14.63 -8.87
CA PRO A 70 -5.11 15.09 -8.00
C PRO A 70 -5.04 16.61 -7.87
N GLU A 71 -6.15 17.31 -8.16
CA GLU A 71 -6.23 18.77 -7.96
C GLU A 71 -6.15 19.14 -6.48
N ARG A 72 -6.73 18.29 -5.61
CA ARG A 72 -6.72 18.45 -4.17
C ARG A 72 -6.69 17.09 -3.48
N VAL A 73 -5.75 16.92 -2.55
CA VAL A 73 -5.71 15.77 -1.64
C VAL A 73 -6.30 16.17 -0.29
N SER A 74 -7.32 15.45 0.17
CA SER A 74 -7.96 15.68 1.48
C SER A 74 -7.27 14.93 2.62
N GLY A 75 -6.52 13.88 2.31
CA GLY A 75 -5.74 13.11 3.27
C GLY A 75 -4.85 12.10 2.55
N SER A 76 -3.75 11.71 3.18
CA SER A 76 -2.83 10.73 2.61
C SER A 76 -2.04 9.97 3.65
N ALA A 77 -1.62 8.75 3.31
CA ALA A 77 -0.70 7.95 4.09
C ALA A 77 0.42 7.43 3.19
N PHE A 78 1.63 7.32 3.75
CA PHE A 78 2.76 6.69 3.09
C PHE A 78 2.80 5.20 3.40
N PHE A 79 3.34 4.43 2.47
CA PHE A 79 3.61 3.01 2.67
C PHE A 79 5.02 2.66 2.21
N GLY A 80 5.60 1.62 2.80
CA GLY A 80 7.01 1.29 2.62
C GLY A 80 7.90 2.12 3.56
N ASP A 81 9.16 1.74 3.62
CA ASP A 81 10.15 2.35 4.49
C ASP A 81 11.06 3.23 3.64
N THR A 82 11.10 4.54 3.91
CA THR A 82 11.89 5.49 3.10
C THR A 82 13.39 5.18 3.13
N ASP A 83 13.87 4.51 4.18
CA ASP A 83 15.27 4.13 4.34
C ASP A 83 15.59 2.73 3.77
N SER A 84 14.59 1.85 3.62
CA SER A 84 14.79 0.42 3.27
C SER A 84 14.21 0.00 1.90
N GLY A 85 13.73 0.94 1.07
CA GLY A 85 13.39 0.68 -0.34
C GLY A 85 12.17 1.45 -0.90
N PRO A 86 11.78 1.24 -2.17
CA PRO A 86 10.79 2.08 -2.85
C PRO A 86 9.38 1.95 -2.27
N GLY A 87 8.98 2.90 -1.43
CA GLY A 87 7.62 3.01 -0.91
C GLY A 87 6.62 3.63 -1.89
N GLY A 88 5.67 4.37 -1.34
CA GLY A 88 4.73 5.16 -2.09
C GLY A 88 3.74 5.88 -1.20
N ARG A 89 2.73 6.47 -1.81
CA ARG A 89 1.69 7.24 -1.14
C ARG A 89 0.32 6.78 -1.63
N VAL A 90 -0.62 6.70 -0.69
CA VAL A 90 -2.05 6.58 -0.97
C VAL A 90 -2.76 7.84 -0.51
N TRP A 91 -3.86 8.20 -1.17
CA TRP A 91 -4.60 9.42 -0.83
C TRP A 91 -6.09 9.33 -1.14
N LEU A 92 -6.83 10.26 -0.54
CA LEU A 92 -8.24 10.55 -0.81
C LEU A 92 -8.39 12.00 -1.30
N GLU A 93 -9.45 12.26 -2.07
CA GLU A 93 -9.76 13.57 -2.68
C GLU A 93 -11.21 13.95 -2.37
N ARG A 94 -11.52 14.06 -1.08
CA ARG A 94 -12.85 14.45 -0.63
C ARG A 94 -13.11 15.92 -0.97
N PRO A 95 -14.25 16.27 -1.59
CA PRO A 95 -14.57 17.65 -1.92
C PRO A 95 -14.84 18.52 -0.67
N GLY A 96 -15.21 17.91 0.45
CA GLY A 96 -15.54 18.58 1.71
C GLY A 96 -14.54 18.30 2.85
N ALA A 97 -15.05 18.40 4.08
CA ALA A 97 -14.33 18.02 5.29
C ALA A 97 -14.03 16.51 5.30
N PRO A 98 -12.95 16.05 5.95
CA PRO A 98 -12.66 14.63 6.12
C PRO A 98 -13.85 13.85 6.68
N GLY A 99 -14.06 12.64 6.17
CA GLY A 99 -15.04 11.70 6.70
C GLY A 99 -14.54 11.08 8.00
N PRO A 100 -15.45 10.57 8.86
CA PRO A 100 -15.09 10.04 10.18
C PRO A 100 -14.18 8.81 10.15
N PHE A 101 -14.13 8.10 9.02
CA PHE A 101 -13.31 6.90 8.83
C PHE A 101 -12.17 7.10 7.81
N ASP A 102 -11.92 8.34 7.34
CA ASP A 102 -10.91 8.58 6.31
C ASP A 102 -9.51 8.19 6.77
N GLU A 103 -9.17 8.45 8.03
CA GLU A 103 -7.88 8.05 8.60
C GLU A 103 -7.74 6.52 8.63
N LEU A 104 -8.77 5.80 9.09
CA LEU A 104 -8.79 4.34 9.12
C LEU A 104 -8.69 3.75 7.70
N VAL A 105 -9.41 4.33 6.74
CA VAL A 105 -9.36 3.94 5.33
C VAL A 105 -7.94 4.15 4.77
N LEU A 106 -7.31 5.29 5.05
CA LEU A 106 -5.95 5.59 4.59
C LEU A 106 -4.92 4.66 5.22
N GLU A 107 -5.04 4.37 6.52
CA GLU A 107 -4.18 3.43 7.23
C GLU A 107 -4.24 2.03 6.60
N TRP A 108 -5.45 1.48 6.46
CA TRP A 108 -5.61 0.13 5.88
C TRP A 108 -5.27 0.07 4.40
N MET A 109 -5.54 1.13 3.65
CA MET A 109 -5.11 1.25 2.26
C MET A 109 -3.59 1.26 2.15
N ALA A 110 -2.87 1.95 3.06
CA ALA A 110 -1.42 1.95 3.10
C ALA A 110 -0.84 0.58 3.49
N ILE A 111 -1.46 -0.13 4.44
CA ILE A 111 -1.09 -1.51 4.80
C ILE A 111 -1.24 -2.44 3.60
N ALA A 112 -2.39 -2.38 2.91
CA ALA A 112 -2.64 -3.18 1.72
C ALA A 112 -1.65 -2.83 0.60
N ALA A 113 -1.40 -1.54 0.36
CA ALA A 113 -0.43 -1.07 -0.63
C ALA A 113 0.99 -1.56 -0.34
N ARG A 114 1.42 -1.57 0.93
CA ARG A 114 2.71 -2.13 1.37
C ARG A 114 2.81 -3.62 1.05
N MET A 115 1.76 -4.40 1.31
CA MET A 115 1.74 -5.82 0.97
C MET A 115 1.82 -6.04 -0.55
N LEU A 116 1.15 -5.22 -1.35
CA LEU A 116 1.26 -5.26 -2.81
C LEU A 116 2.66 -4.97 -3.31
N ASP A 117 3.31 -3.97 -2.74
CA ASP A 117 4.69 -3.63 -3.14
C ASP A 117 5.66 -4.75 -2.73
N GLY A 118 5.52 -5.31 -1.52
CA GLY A 118 6.32 -6.45 -1.08
C GLY A 118 6.16 -7.68 -1.98
N ARG A 119 4.93 -8.04 -2.37
CA ARG A 119 4.66 -9.15 -3.32
C ARG A 119 5.31 -8.91 -4.68
N ARG A 120 5.26 -7.67 -5.20
CA ARG A 120 5.92 -7.33 -6.45
C ARG A 120 7.43 -7.49 -6.36
N ARG A 121 8.06 -6.96 -5.30
CA ARG A 121 9.51 -7.07 -5.11
C ARG A 121 9.97 -8.51 -5.01
N ALA A 122 9.21 -9.37 -4.33
CA ALA A 122 9.51 -10.80 -4.24
C ALA A 122 9.37 -11.52 -5.60
N ALA A 123 8.59 -10.98 -6.53
CA ALA A 123 8.43 -11.52 -7.88
C ALA A 123 9.43 -10.92 -8.90
N GLU A 124 10.04 -9.78 -8.59
CA GLU A 124 11.14 -9.25 -9.40
C GLU A 124 12.37 -10.15 -9.19
N PRO A 125 13.02 -10.62 -10.28
CA PRO A 125 14.25 -11.37 -10.13
C PRO A 125 15.24 -10.50 -9.35
N PRO A 126 15.99 -11.05 -8.37
CA PRO A 126 16.98 -10.27 -7.66
C PRO A 126 17.84 -9.57 -8.71
N HIS A 127 18.03 -8.25 -8.58
CA HIS A 127 19.15 -7.62 -9.27
C HIS A 127 20.35 -8.41 -8.82
N ALA A 128 20.91 -9.21 -9.74
CA ALA A 128 22.00 -10.10 -9.40
C ALA A 128 23.06 -9.22 -8.72
N ALA A 129 23.38 -9.53 -7.46
CA ALA A 129 24.71 -9.22 -6.97
C ALA A 129 25.68 -9.72 -8.06
N ASP A 130 26.76 -8.97 -8.30
CA ASP A 130 27.78 -9.32 -9.29
C ASP A 130 27.93 -10.86 -9.35
N PRO A 131 27.70 -11.51 -10.50
CA PRO A 131 27.78 -12.97 -10.60
C PRO A 131 29.06 -13.54 -9.99
N ALA A 132 30.16 -12.77 -10.02
CA ALA A 132 31.41 -13.12 -9.35
C ALA A 132 31.30 -13.15 -7.81
N LEU A 133 30.54 -12.24 -7.19
CA LEU A 133 30.25 -12.24 -5.75
C LEU A 133 29.33 -13.41 -5.35
N VAL A 134 28.39 -13.80 -6.22
CA VAL A 134 27.53 -14.96 -5.99
C VAL A 134 28.33 -16.26 -6.05
N GLU A 135 29.24 -16.41 -7.03
CA GLU A 135 30.14 -17.56 -7.09
C GLU A 135 31.12 -17.60 -5.91
N LEU A 136 31.61 -16.45 -5.43
CA LEU A 136 32.48 -16.35 -4.25
C LEU A 136 31.78 -16.84 -2.98
N VAL A 137 30.51 -16.48 -2.77
CA VAL A 137 29.70 -16.91 -1.61
C VAL A 137 29.38 -18.41 -1.67
N LEU A 138 29.16 -18.94 -2.88
CA LEU A 138 28.78 -20.34 -3.10
C LEU A 138 29.99 -21.29 -3.23
N SER A 139 31.20 -20.77 -3.38
CA SER A 139 32.41 -21.59 -3.46
C SER A 139 32.83 -22.09 -2.08
N GLU A 140 32.73 -23.41 -1.86
CA GLU A 140 33.27 -24.07 -0.65
C GLU A 140 34.82 -24.03 -0.57
N ARG A 141 35.49 -23.54 -1.63
CA ARG A 141 36.94 -23.40 -1.72
C ARG A 141 37.46 -22.05 -1.21
N GLU A 142 36.58 -21.08 -0.96
CA GLU A 142 36.92 -19.72 -0.52
C GLU A 142 36.85 -19.58 1.02
N ALA A 143 37.74 -18.75 1.56
CA ALA A 143 37.82 -18.53 3.01
C ALA A 143 36.50 -17.96 3.56
N VAL A 144 36.12 -18.38 4.77
CA VAL A 144 34.87 -17.96 5.44
C VAL A 144 34.80 -16.43 5.57
N GLU A 145 35.94 -15.77 5.71
CA GLU A 145 36.07 -14.31 5.86
C GLU A 145 35.69 -13.55 4.58
N ASP A 146 36.05 -14.06 3.40
CA ASP A 146 35.71 -13.45 2.11
C ASP A 146 34.21 -13.63 1.79
N ARG A 147 33.64 -14.79 2.13
CA ARG A 147 32.20 -15.04 2.05
C ARG A 147 31.38 -14.12 2.95
N ALA A 148 31.86 -13.88 4.18
CA ALA A 148 31.20 -12.99 5.13
C ALA A 148 31.23 -11.51 4.70
N ARG A 149 32.25 -11.11 3.93
CA ARG A 149 32.38 -9.75 3.40
C ARG A 149 31.47 -9.52 2.19
N ALA A 150 31.35 -10.51 1.30
CA ALA A 150 30.46 -10.46 0.15
C ALA A 150 28.97 -10.34 0.54
N LEU A 151 28.57 -10.90 1.68
CA LEU A 151 27.21 -10.78 2.22
C LEU A 151 26.86 -9.38 2.76
N ARG A 152 27.84 -8.47 2.87
CA ARG A 152 27.68 -7.12 3.43
C ARG A 152 27.79 -6.01 2.39
N LEU A 153 27.99 -6.37 1.12
CA LEU A 153 28.04 -5.48 -0.04
C LEU A 153 26.78 -5.68 -0.89
#